data_AF-A0AAD5SEL4-F1
#
_entry.id   AF-A0AAD5SEL4-F1
#
_cell.length_a   1.000
_cell.length_b   1.000
_cell.length_c   1.000
_cell.angle_alpha   90.00
_cell.angle_beta   90.00
_cell.angle_gamma   90.00
#
_symmetry.space_group_name_H-M   'P 1'
#
loop_
_entity.id
_entity.type
_entity.pdbx_description
1 polymer ?
#
loop_
_entity_poly.entity_id
_entity_poly.type
_entity_poly.pdbx_seq_one_letter_code
_entity_poly.pdbx_strand_id
1 'polypeptide(L)'
;MSHWIDCRDFKHTPSAFTTSIFVPSAEGQALSATADGDVILWTDRSLNNLSVSMDRGKKAATKFLRLHNTGINVIKYVHDKYLITGGEDGFVKIYDLQVQYNHAGGP
;
A
#
# COMPACT_ATOMS: atom_id res chain seq x y z
N MET A 1 -17.81 21.74 -0.88
CA MET A 1 -18.33 20.47 -1.43
C MET A 1 -17.18 19.48 -1.44
N SER A 2 -17.18 18.53 -0.52
CA SER A 2 -16.13 17.53 -0.35
C SER A 2 -16.23 16.49 -1.46
N HIS A 3 -15.31 16.56 -2.42
CA HIS A 3 -15.13 15.48 -3.40
C HIS A 3 -14.46 14.31 -2.70
N TRP A 4 -15.26 13.30 -2.42
CA TRP A 4 -14.83 11.95 -2.09
C TRP A 4 -14.05 11.38 -3.27
N ILE A 5 -12.96 10.66 -2.98
CA ILE A 5 -12.21 9.91 -3.99
C ILE A 5 -13.17 8.81 -4.48
N ASP A 6 -13.62 8.93 -5.72
CA ASP A 6 -14.52 7.99 -6.38
C ASP A 6 -13.73 6.72 -6.76
N CYS A 7 -14.38 5.55 -6.78
CA CYS A 7 -13.75 4.30 -7.23
C CYS A 7 -13.22 4.40 -8.68
N ARG A 8 -13.64 5.42 -9.42
CA ARG A 8 -13.17 5.77 -10.77
C ARG A 8 -11.78 6.40 -10.84
N ASP A 9 -11.21 6.90 -9.73
CA ASP A 9 -9.80 7.35 -9.68
C ASP A 9 -8.81 6.17 -9.53
N PHE A 10 -9.32 4.95 -9.42
CA PHE A 10 -8.51 3.73 -9.48
C PHE A 10 -8.27 3.35 -10.94
N LYS A 11 -7.01 3.12 -11.33
CA LYS A 11 -6.70 2.49 -12.63
C LYS A 11 -7.33 1.09 -12.75
N HIS A 12 -7.61 0.43 -11.62
CA HIS A 12 -8.35 -0.81 -11.53
C HIS A 12 -8.91 -0.95 -10.10
N THR A 13 -10.20 -1.25 -9.94
CA THR A 13 -10.76 -1.60 -8.63
C THR A 13 -10.35 -3.05 -8.32
N PRO A 14 -9.76 -3.34 -7.14
CA PRO A 14 -9.45 -4.71 -6.77
C PRO A 14 -10.70 -5.58 -6.73
N SER A 15 -10.61 -6.82 -7.20
CA SER A 15 -11.70 -7.78 -7.12
C SER A 15 -12.05 -8.10 -5.66
N ALA A 16 -11.04 -8.41 -4.85
CA ALA A 16 -11.19 -8.65 -3.42
C ALA A 16 -9.89 -8.35 -2.67
N PHE A 17 -10.02 -7.93 -1.42
CA PHE A 17 -8.91 -7.86 -0.46
C PHE A 17 -8.78 -9.18 0.29
N THR A 18 -7.56 -9.66 0.45
CA THR A 18 -7.28 -10.97 1.07
C THR A 18 -6.73 -10.83 2.48
N THR A 19 -5.79 -9.90 2.68
CA THR A 19 -5.15 -9.66 3.97
C THR A 19 -4.68 -8.22 4.09
N SER A 20 -4.58 -7.71 5.32
CA SER A 20 -4.10 -6.35 5.60
C SER A 20 -3.17 -6.31 6.82
N ILE A 21 -2.16 -5.44 6.77
CA ILE A 21 -1.22 -5.20 7.87
C ILE A 21 -0.94 -3.71 8.02
N PHE A 22 -0.58 -3.27 9.23
CA PHE A 22 0.07 -1.98 9.42
C PHE A 22 1.54 -2.06 9.01
N VAL A 23 2.11 -0.91 8.64
CA VAL A 23 3.56 -0.76 8.42
C VAL A 23 4.15 -0.13 9.69
N PRO A 24 4.80 -0.90 10.58
CA PRO A 24 5.34 -0.38 11.85
C PRO A 24 6.35 0.75 11.68
N SER A 25 7.17 0.70 10.63
CA SER A 25 8.22 1.70 10.37
C SER A 25 7.68 3.03 9.83
N ALA A 26 6.42 3.09 9.40
CA ALA A 26 5.81 4.28 8.81
C ALA A 26 4.45 4.56 9.47
N GLU A 27 4.44 5.55 10.35
CA GLU A 27 3.23 5.92 11.09
C GLU A 27 2.05 6.20 10.15
N GLY A 28 0.89 5.67 10.54
CA GLY A 28 -0.34 5.90 9.79
C GLY A 28 -0.40 5.20 8.43
N GLN A 29 0.51 4.28 8.12
CA GLN A 29 0.46 3.50 6.88
C GLN A 29 -0.05 2.08 7.10
N ALA A 30 -0.74 1.55 6.08
CA ALA A 30 -1.18 0.17 6.03
C ALA A 30 -1.01 -0.41 4.63
N LEU A 31 -0.87 -1.72 4.54
CA LEU A 31 -0.84 -2.47 3.30
C LEU A 31 -2.02 -3.42 3.25
N SER A 32 -2.68 -3.51 2.10
CA SER A 32 -3.66 -4.57 1.83
C SER A 32 -3.27 -5.33 0.58
N ALA A 33 -3.31 -6.65 0.63
CA ALA A 33 -3.10 -7.51 -0.51
C ALA A 33 -4.44 -7.86 -1.19
N THR A 34 -4.40 -8.22 -2.48
CA THR A 34 -5.59 -8.48 -3.28
C THR A 34 -5.57 -9.87 -3.92
N ALA A 35 -6.76 -10.35 -4.29
CA ALA A 35 -6.96 -11.56 -5.10
C ALA A 35 -6.41 -11.43 -6.53
N ASP A 36 -6.10 -10.20 -6.97
CA ASP A 36 -5.56 -9.91 -8.30
C ASP A 36 -4.03 -9.93 -8.34
N GLY A 37 -3.36 -10.08 -7.19
CA GLY A 37 -1.90 -10.08 -7.08
C GLY A 37 -1.28 -8.71 -6.83
N ASP A 38 -2.09 -7.75 -6.41
CA ASP A 38 -1.65 -6.41 -6.05
C ASP A 38 -1.51 -6.24 -4.53
N VAL A 39 -0.61 -5.34 -4.14
CA VAL A 39 -0.53 -4.76 -2.79
C VAL A 39 -0.80 -3.26 -2.86
N ILE A 40 -1.67 -2.79 -1.99
CA ILE A 40 -2.14 -1.41 -1.92
C ILE A 40 -1.58 -0.75 -0.67
N LEU A 41 -0.97 0.42 -0.85
CA LEU A 41 -0.53 1.28 0.24
C LEU A 41 -1.62 2.28 0.60
N TRP A 42 -1.95 2.33 1.88
CA TRP A 42 -2.91 3.25 2.47
C TRP A 42 -2.20 4.26 3.35
N THR A 43 -2.51 5.55 3.19
CA THR A 43 -1.94 6.64 4.02
C THR A 43 -3.01 7.66 4.39
N ASP A 44 -2.73 8.51 5.37
CA ASP A 44 -3.58 9.63 5.79
C ASP A 44 -3.46 10.88 4.87
N ARG A 45 -2.57 10.84 3.87
CA ARG A 45 -2.40 11.89 2.88
C ARG A 45 -3.20 11.60 1.61
N SER A 46 -3.95 12.59 1.16
CA SER A 46 -4.67 12.53 -0.12
C SER A 46 -3.69 12.72 -1.28
N LEU A 47 -3.77 11.86 -2.30
CA LEU A 47 -3.00 12.00 -3.54
C LEU A 47 -3.30 13.32 -4.27
N ASN A 48 -4.54 13.80 -4.15
CA ASN A 48 -5.01 14.98 -4.88
C ASN A 48 -4.72 16.29 -4.12
N ASN A 49 -4.42 16.20 -2.83
CA ASN A 49 -4.05 17.34 -2.02
C ASN A 49 -3.19 16.92 -0.82
N LEU A 50 -1.87 16.96 -1.00
CA LEU A 50 -0.89 16.63 0.05
C LEU A 50 -0.96 17.57 1.26
N SER A 51 -1.67 18.71 1.17
CA SER A 51 -1.85 19.67 2.27
C SER A 51 -3.08 19.39 3.14
N VAL A 52 -3.93 18.42 2.76
CA VAL A 52 -5.13 18.04 3.51
C VAL A 52 -4.92 16.65 4.09
N SER A 53 -4.77 16.58 5.41
CA SER A 53 -4.87 15.31 6.14
C SER A 53 -6.31 14.85 6.16
N MET A 54 -6.51 13.54 6.02
CA MET A 54 -7.86 12.96 6.13
C MET A 54 -8.36 13.03 7.58
N ASP A 55 -9.69 12.95 7.76
CA ASP A 55 -10.31 12.77 9.07
C ASP A 55 -9.64 11.60 9.81
N ARG A 56 -9.49 11.71 11.13
CA ARG A 56 -8.89 10.64 11.96
C ARG A 56 -9.56 9.29 11.65
N GLY A 57 -8.72 8.31 11.34
CA GLY A 57 -9.14 6.94 11.03
C GLY A 57 -9.42 6.66 9.55
N LYS A 58 -9.49 7.68 8.69
CA LYS A 58 -9.59 7.49 7.24
C LYS A 58 -8.21 7.43 6.60
N LYS A 59 -8.07 6.55 5.60
CA LYS A 59 -6.87 6.42 4.77
C LYS A 59 -7.26 6.38 3.31
N ALA A 60 -6.46 7.01 2.46
CA ALA A 60 -6.58 6.94 1.02
C ALA A 60 -5.60 5.91 0.46
N ALA A 61 -6.00 5.19 -0.59
CA ALA A 61 -5.08 4.39 -1.38
C ALA A 61 -4.15 5.33 -2.14
N THR A 62 -2.83 5.17 -1.95
CA THR A 62 -1.83 6.05 -2.57
C THR A 62 -0.96 5.33 -3.59
N LYS A 63 -0.79 4.01 -3.48
CA LYS A 63 0.05 3.22 -4.39
C LYS A 63 -0.52 1.83 -4.59
N PHE A 64 -0.42 1.35 -5.83
CA PHE A 64 -0.73 -0.02 -6.24
C PHE A 64 0.55 -0.67 -6.74
N LEU A 65 0.86 -1.85 -6.22
CA LEU A 65 2.07 -2.61 -6.53
C LEU A 65 1.67 -4.02 -6.98
N ARG A 66 1.84 -4.31 -8.27
CA ARG A 66 1.68 -5.67 -8.79
C ARG A 66 2.88 -6.51 -8.36
N LEU A 67 2.66 -7.43 -7.41
CA LEU A 67 3.73 -8.26 -6.85
C LEU A 67 3.60 -9.73 -7.28
N HIS A 68 2.38 -10.23 -7.50
CA HIS A 68 2.11 -11.57 -8.02
C HIS A 68 1.15 -11.51 -9.21
N ASN A 69 1.12 -12.54 -10.04
CA ASN A 69 0.17 -12.62 -11.16
C ASN A 69 -1.19 -13.23 -10.76
N THR A 70 -1.31 -13.64 -9.50
CA THR A 70 -2.46 -14.33 -8.89
C THR A 70 -2.68 -13.80 -7.48
N GLY A 71 -3.73 -14.26 -6.80
CA GLY A 71 -4.07 -13.84 -5.45
C GLY A 71 -2.90 -13.96 -4.47
N ILE A 72 -2.72 -12.91 -3.66
CA ILE A 72 -1.75 -12.88 -2.56
C ILE A 72 -2.48 -13.23 -1.29
N ASN A 73 -2.09 -14.30 -0.62
CA ASN A 73 -2.74 -14.79 0.60
C ASN A 73 -1.93 -14.51 1.87
N VAL A 74 -0.67 -14.11 1.71
CA VAL A 74 0.23 -13.81 2.83
C VAL A 74 0.88 -12.46 2.59
N ILE A 75 0.86 -11.62 3.62
CA ILE A 75 1.68 -10.40 3.70
C ILE A 75 2.26 -10.29 5.11
N LYS A 76 3.57 -10.07 5.21
CA LYS A 76 4.28 -9.86 6.49
C LYS A 76 5.33 -8.79 6.34
N TYR A 77 5.39 -7.90 7.32
CA TYR A 77 6.45 -6.94 7.46
C TYR A 77 7.38 -7.40 8.59
N VAL A 78 8.68 -7.52 8.29
CA VAL A 78 9.65 -8.20 9.15
C VAL A 78 10.90 -7.34 9.29
N HIS A 79 11.39 -7.23 10.53
CA HIS A 79 12.60 -6.48 10.90
C HIS A 79 12.64 -5.03 10.39
N ASP A 80 11.48 -4.38 10.33
CA ASP A 80 11.34 -3.00 9.85
C ASP A 80 11.97 -2.70 8.47
N LYS A 81 12.09 -3.73 7.65
CA LYS A 81 12.85 -3.69 6.41
C LYS A 81 12.26 -4.53 5.31
N TYR A 82 11.84 -5.75 5.63
CA TYR A 82 11.44 -6.72 4.61
C TYR A 82 9.94 -6.84 4.51
N LEU A 83 9.42 -6.75 3.29
CA LEU A 83 8.07 -7.19 2.96
C LEU A 83 8.13 -8.58 2.37
N ILE A 84 7.37 -9.50 2.94
CA ILE A 84 7.22 -10.87 2.46
C ILE A 84 5.80 -11.03 1.95
N THR A 85 5.65 -11.52 0.73
CA THR A 85 4.36 -11.88 0.13
C THR A 85 4.34 -13.33 -0.34
N GLY A 86 3.20 -13.99 -0.17
CA GLY A 86 2.98 -15.35 -0.67
C GLY A 86 1.76 -15.39 -1.59
N GLY A 87 1.96 -15.87 -2.83
CA GLY A 87 0.94 -15.91 -3.86
C GLY A 87 0.48 -17.32 -4.22
N GLU A 88 -0.71 -17.40 -4.81
CA GLU A 88 -1.26 -18.63 -5.41
C GLU A 88 -0.47 -19.12 -6.63
N ASP A 89 0.44 -18.30 -7.15
CA ASP A 89 1.41 -18.64 -8.20
C ASP A 89 2.49 -19.61 -7.70
N GLY A 90 2.44 -19.99 -6.42
CA GLY A 90 3.38 -20.93 -5.80
C GLY A 90 4.68 -20.27 -5.34
N PHE A 91 4.78 -18.94 -5.41
CA PHE A 91 5.97 -18.21 -5.03
C PHE A 91 5.79 -17.44 -3.72
N VAL A 92 6.89 -17.35 -2.98
CA VAL A 92 7.10 -16.36 -1.92
C VAL A 92 8.08 -15.32 -2.46
N LYS A 93 7.73 -14.04 -2.34
CA LYS A 93 8.59 -12.93 -2.78
C LYS A 93 8.97 -12.08 -1.58
N ILE A 94 10.21 -11.63 -1.57
CA ILE A 94 10.80 -10.82 -0.50
C ILE A 94 11.30 -9.53 -1.12
N TYR A 95 10.91 -8.40 -0.54
CA TYR A 95 11.27 -7.07 -0.99
C TYR A 95 11.99 -6.31 0.11
N ASP A 96 13.07 -5.64 -0.23
CA ASP A 96 13.73 -4.68 0.66
C ASP A 96 13.02 -3.33 0.54
N LEU A 97 12.25 -2.95 1.56
CA LEU A 97 11.59 -1.66 1.66
C LEU A 97 12.56 -0.64 2.24
N GLN A 98 13.68 -0.42 1.58
CA GLN A 98 14.45 0.80 1.76
C GLN A 98 13.66 1.93 1.12
N VAL A 99 12.99 2.73 1.96
CA VAL A 99 12.49 4.04 1.54
C VAL A 99 13.72 4.85 1.12
N GLN A 100 13.94 5.01 -0.18
CA GLN A 100 14.92 5.97 -0.66
C GLN A 100 14.44 7.36 -0.26
N TYR A 101 14.95 7.87 0.86
CA TYR A 101 14.93 9.29 1.14
C TYR A 101 15.84 9.94 0.12
N ASN A 102 15.27 10.40 -1.01
CA ASN A 102 15.96 11.35 -1.86
C ASN A 102 16.14 12.63 -1.03
N HIS A 103 17.35 12.81 -0.53
CA HIS A 103 17.81 14.04 0.10
C HIS A 103 17.94 15.12 -0.98
N ALA A 104 16.81 15.66 -1.43
CA ALA A 104 16.80 16.89 -2.21
C ALA A 104 17.01 18.05 -1.23
N GLY A 105 18.28 18.48 -1.09
CA GLY A 105 18.66 19.72 -0.42
C GLY A 105 19.42 19.52 0.89
N GLY A 106 20.73 19.32 0.78
CA GLY A 106 21.69 19.78 1.80
C GLY A 106 22.01 21.27 1.59
N PRO A 107 22.63 21.93 2.60
CA PRO A 107 22.51 23.35 2.94
C PRO A 107 22.91 24.35 1.85
#